data_AF-A0A1W6N0V6-F1
#
_entry.id   AF-A0A1W6N0V6-F1
#
_cell.length_a   1.000
_cell.length_b   1.000
_cell.length_c   1.000
_cell.angle_alpha   90.00
_cell.angle_beta   90.00
_cell.angle_gamma   90.00
#
_symmetry.space_group_name_H-M   'P 1'
#
loop_
_entity.id
_entity.type
_entity.pdbx_description
1 polymer ?
#
loop_
_entity_poly.entity_id
_entity_poly.type
_entity_poly.pdbx_seq_one_letter_code
_entity_poly.pdbx_strand_id
1 'polypeptide(L)'
;MSDILTRHGSRAFLVGAFLFAALLRAEARGALIYDQGACMVKVGPDIIYFSGYQASAGKEKFCEDAPRAGEDATFVFDVPDEELRHRKIGFSILRNMGDERDPVDGPLVAQIAPQAHPTGTFSLGHQFPESGNFIGIVTIEGPSGDRSTARFPFSVGGAPRFNIPYLLLGLAAALALVVFVMQRREKKR
;
A
#
# COMPACT_ATOMS: atom_id res chain seq x y z
N MET A 1 36.76 -23.84 68.08
CA MET A 1 37.27 -23.11 66.90
C MET A 1 36.27 -23.37 65.76
N SER A 2 35.06 -22.83 65.91
CA SER A 2 33.88 -23.33 65.18
C SER A 2 32.99 -22.21 64.61
N ASP A 3 33.37 -20.94 64.77
CA ASP A 3 32.53 -19.78 64.49
C ASP A 3 32.98 -18.97 63.26
N ILE A 4 33.50 -19.64 62.22
CA ILE A 4 33.96 -18.94 61.00
C ILE A 4 33.17 -19.34 59.73
N LEU A 5 32.45 -20.47 59.73
CA LEU A 5 31.87 -20.99 58.49
C LEU A 5 30.45 -20.48 58.13
N THR A 6 29.76 -19.78 59.02
CA THR A 6 28.34 -19.38 58.82
C THR A 6 28.13 -17.96 58.31
N ARG A 7 29.19 -17.15 58.12
CA ARG A 7 29.06 -15.73 57.72
C ARG A 7 29.31 -15.44 56.24
N HIS A 8 29.91 -16.37 55.49
CA HIS A 8 30.25 -16.16 54.08
C HIS A 8 29.17 -16.65 53.08
N GLY A 9 28.29 -17.57 53.48
CA GLY A 9 27.27 -18.14 52.57
C GLY A 9 26.17 -17.16 52.15
N SER A 10 25.77 -16.23 53.03
CA SER A 10 24.66 -15.30 52.73
C SER A 10 25.06 -14.11 51.85
N ARG A 11 26.33 -13.67 51.87
CA ARG A 11 26.77 -12.51 51.07
C ARG A 11 27.11 -12.91 49.63
N ALA A 12 27.59 -14.13 49.40
CA ALA A 12 27.91 -14.63 48.07
C ALA A 12 26.64 -14.86 47.22
N PHE A 13 25.56 -15.34 47.84
CA PHE A 13 24.31 -15.63 47.13
C PHE A 13 23.57 -14.36 46.68
N LEU A 14 23.59 -13.31 47.49
CA LEU A 14 22.98 -12.02 47.17
C LEU A 14 23.72 -11.25 46.07
N VAL A 15 25.06 -11.39 45.99
CA VAL A 15 25.86 -10.77 44.93
C VAL A 15 25.69 -11.52 43.59
N GLY A 16 25.59 -12.86 43.61
CA GLY A 16 25.31 -13.66 42.42
C GLY A 16 23.94 -13.37 41.80
N ALA A 17 22.90 -13.18 42.62
CA ALA A 17 21.55 -12.85 42.16
C ALA A 17 21.46 -11.44 41.53
N PHE A 18 22.23 -10.46 42.03
CA PHE A 18 22.26 -9.10 41.46
C PHE A 18 22.98 -9.04 40.11
N LEU A 19 24.00 -9.88 39.89
CA LEU A 19 24.73 -9.96 38.62
C LEU A 19 23.92 -10.60 37.49
N PHE A 20 22.96 -11.49 37.80
CA PHE A 20 22.11 -12.13 36.80
C PHE A 20 20.97 -11.21 36.31
N ALA A 21 20.46 -10.32 37.17
CA ALA A 21 19.42 -9.36 36.80
C ALA A 21 19.92 -8.24 35.87
N ALA A 22 21.21 -7.89 35.93
CA ALA A 22 21.81 -6.85 35.09
C ALA A 22 22.02 -7.28 33.63
N LEU A 23 21.99 -8.58 33.33
CA LEU A 23 22.12 -9.12 31.96
C LEU A 23 20.78 -9.18 31.20
N LEU A 24 19.65 -8.98 31.88
CA LEU A 24 18.33 -8.91 31.28
C LEU A 24 17.98 -7.48 30.85
N ARG A 25 18.91 -6.79 30.17
CA ARG A 25 18.53 -5.65 29.31
C ARG A 25 18.02 -6.22 27.99
N ALA A 26 16.82 -6.80 28.03
CA ALA A 26 16.06 -7.03 26.81
C ALA A 26 15.76 -5.65 26.21
N GLU A 27 16.56 -5.23 25.22
CA GLU A 27 16.13 -4.16 24.34
C GLU A 27 14.87 -4.65 23.62
N ALA A 28 13.71 -4.20 24.09
CA ALA A 28 12.52 -4.17 23.28
C ALA A 28 12.76 -3.16 22.14
N ARG A 29 13.48 -3.58 21.10
CA ARG A 29 13.45 -2.91 19.80
C ARG A 29 11.97 -2.93 19.40
N GLY A 30 11.37 -1.75 19.22
CA GLY A 30 9.92 -1.52 19.30
C GLY A 30 9.03 -2.47 18.47
N ALA A 31 7.73 -2.46 18.76
CA ALA A 31 6.70 -3.28 18.11
C ALA A 31 6.37 -2.82 16.67
N LEU A 32 7.39 -2.57 15.86
CA LEU A 32 7.25 -2.23 14.46
C LEU A 32 7.13 -3.52 13.65
N ILE A 33 6.04 -3.63 12.90
CA ILE A 33 5.87 -4.65 11.87
C ILE A 33 6.06 -3.99 10.51
N TYR A 34 6.71 -4.71 9.60
CA TYR A 34 6.92 -4.20 8.25
C TYR A 34 5.58 -4.17 7.50
N ASP A 35 5.27 -3.02 6.90
CA ASP A 35 4.09 -2.82 6.06
C ASP A 35 4.54 -2.55 4.61
N GLN A 36 4.06 -3.36 3.66
CA GLN A 36 4.48 -3.36 2.25
C GLN A 36 3.70 -2.36 1.38
N GLY A 37 2.87 -1.50 1.96
CA GLY A 37 1.89 -0.71 1.21
C GLY A 37 2.37 0.59 0.54
N ALA A 38 3.68 0.82 0.41
CA ALA A 38 4.22 2.00 -0.27
C ALA A 38 4.75 1.63 -1.66
N CYS A 39 4.26 2.34 -2.68
CA CYS A 39 4.68 2.20 -4.06
C CYS A 39 5.69 3.28 -4.44
N MET A 40 6.50 2.99 -5.45
CA MET A 40 7.55 3.88 -5.94
C MET A 40 7.13 4.48 -7.27
N VAL A 41 7.05 5.81 -7.34
CA VAL A 41 6.80 6.55 -8.57
C VAL A 41 8.11 7.13 -9.06
N LYS A 42 8.53 6.72 -10.26
CA LYS A 42 9.75 7.24 -10.90
C LYS A 42 9.39 8.41 -11.82
N VAL A 43 9.87 9.61 -11.48
CA VAL A 43 9.64 10.85 -12.24
C VAL A 43 10.96 11.31 -12.84
N GLY A 44 11.22 10.98 -14.10
CA GLY A 44 12.53 11.19 -14.70
C GLY A 44 13.61 10.37 -13.97
N PRO A 45 14.67 11.00 -13.41
CA PRO A 45 15.66 10.30 -12.59
C PRO A 45 15.22 10.10 -11.13
N ASP A 46 14.21 10.84 -10.67
CA ASP A 46 13.82 10.95 -9.27
C ASP A 46 12.81 9.87 -8.85
N ILE A 47 12.80 9.52 -7.56
CA ILE A 47 11.87 8.54 -6.98
C ILE A 47 11.10 9.18 -5.82
N ILE A 48 9.78 9.02 -5.83
CA ILE A 48 8.86 9.44 -4.76
C ILE A 48 8.09 8.20 -4.29
N TYR A 49 7.94 8.02 -2.98
CA TYR A 49 7.08 6.97 -2.43
C TYR A 49 5.65 7.48 -2.34
N PHE A 50 4.68 6.60 -2.59
CA PHE A 50 3.27 6.92 -2.62
C PHE A 50 2.43 5.82 -1.97
N SER A 51 1.37 6.20 -1.24
CA SER A 51 0.35 5.29 -0.73
C SER A 51 -1.02 5.95 -0.73
N GLY A 52 -2.04 5.21 -1.14
CA GLY A 52 -3.44 5.56 -0.96
C GLY A 52 -4.05 4.92 0.28
N TYR A 53 -4.95 5.63 0.96
CA TYR A 53 -5.66 5.16 2.15
C TYR A 53 -7.16 5.41 2.04
N GLN A 54 -7.97 4.46 2.50
CA GLN A 54 -9.39 4.65 2.77
C GLN A 54 -9.69 4.14 4.18
N ALA A 55 -10.25 5.01 5.04
CA ALA A 55 -10.48 4.66 6.45
C ALA A 55 -11.38 3.42 6.62
N SER A 56 -12.31 3.23 5.69
CA SER A 56 -13.28 2.15 5.70
C SER A 56 -12.70 0.78 5.28
N ALA A 57 -11.58 0.80 4.53
CA ALA A 57 -10.85 -0.37 4.06
C ALA A 57 -9.90 -0.92 5.13
N GLY A 58 -9.89 -0.29 6.31
CA GLY A 58 -9.09 -0.72 7.44
C GLY A 58 -7.67 -0.20 7.35
N LYS A 59 -6.69 -1.11 7.50
CA LYS A 59 -5.26 -0.76 7.60
C LYS A 59 -4.52 -0.90 6.27
N GLU A 60 -5.20 -1.37 5.24
CA GLU A 60 -4.59 -1.68 3.94
C GLU A 60 -4.38 -0.40 3.13
N LYS A 61 -3.18 -0.25 2.58
CA LYS A 61 -2.83 0.81 1.64
C LYS A 61 -3.03 0.30 0.23
N PHE A 62 -3.39 1.19 -0.69
CA PHE A 62 -3.49 0.85 -2.11
C PHE A 62 -2.51 1.67 -2.94
N CYS A 63 -2.16 1.15 -4.12
CA CYS A 63 -1.38 1.88 -5.12
C CYS A 63 -2.18 2.09 -6.39
N GLU A 64 -2.72 1.01 -6.93
CA GLU A 64 -3.46 1.01 -8.20
C GLU A 64 -4.96 0.76 -7.99
N ASP A 65 -5.37 0.11 -6.90
CA ASP A 65 -6.78 -0.28 -6.68
C ASP A 65 -7.35 0.25 -5.38
N ALA A 66 -8.04 1.39 -5.43
CA ALA A 66 -8.81 1.88 -4.29
C ALA A 66 -10.08 1.04 -4.12
N PRO A 67 -10.30 0.38 -2.97
CA PRO A 67 -11.32 -0.65 -2.85
C PRO A 67 -12.77 -0.15 -2.90
N ARG A 68 -13.06 1.11 -2.51
CA ARG A 68 -14.44 1.61 -2.41
C ARG A 68 -14.63 2.96 -3.08
N ALA A 69 -15.73 3.09 -3.81
CA ALA A 69 -16.25 4.39 -4.22
C ALA A 69 -17.21 4.95 -3.16
N GLY A 70 -17.53 6.23 -3.25
CA GLY A 70 -18.40 6.98 -2.34
C GLY A 70 -17.70 7.48 -1.07
N GLU A 71 -16.41 7.17 -0.89
CA GLU A 71 -15.67 7.43 0.34
C GLU A 71 -14.40 8.25 0.08
N ASP A 72 -13.89 8.88 1.13
CA ASP A 72 -12.66 9.67 1.07
C ASP A 72 -11.44 8.77 0.87
N ALA A 73 -10.71 9.03 -0.20
CA ALA A 73 -9.38 8.49 -0.44
C ALA A 73 -8.33 9.55 -0.11
N THR A 74 -7.33 9.19 0.68
CA THR A 74 -6.18 10.05 0.98
C THR A 74 -4.95 9.50 0.28
N PHE A 75 -4.36 10.29 -0.60
CA PHE A 75 -3.11 10.00 -1.30
C PHE A 75 -1.98 10.66 -0.53
N VAL A 76 -0.98 9.90 -0.09
CA VAL A 76 0.19 10.39 0.66
C VAL A 76 1.44 10.14 -0.15
N PHE A 77 2.30 11.14 -0.24
CA PHE A 77 3.56 11.10 -0.96
C PHE A 77 4.70 11.41 -0.04
N ASP A 78 5.72 10.56 -0.01
CA ASP A 78 6.97 10.76 0.73
C ASP A 78 8.12 10.99 -0.26
N VAL A 79 8.80 12.12 -0.06
CA VAL A 79 9.89 12.64 -0.88
C VAL A 79 11.20 12.39 -0.12
N PRO A 80 11.87 11.25 -0.35
CA PRO A 80 13.01 10.83 0.46
C PRO A 80 14.20 11.77 0.29
N ASP A 81 14.46 12.20 -0.96
CA ASP A 81 15.56 13.07 -1.33
C ASP A 81 15.34 14.51 -0.82
N GLU A 82 16.32 15.06 -0.11
CA GLU A 82 16.28 16.40 0.49
C GLU A 82 16.27 17.52 -0.56
N GLU A 83 17.04 17.39 -1.65
CA GLU A 83 17.07 18.37 -2.73
C GLU A 83 15.68 18.47 -3.38
N LEU A 84 15.04 17.32 -3.56
CA LEU A 84 13.72 17.23 -4.18
C LEU A 84 12.63 17.93 -3.35
N ARG A 85 12.76 18.01 -2.02
CA ARG A 85 11.82 18.71 -1.13
C ARG A 85 11.72 20.21 -1.38
N HIS A 86 12.78 20.79 -1.93
CA HIS A 86 12.84 22.20 -2.30
C HIS A 86 12.43 22.48 -3.75
N ARG A 87 12.22 21.43 -4.56
CA ARG A 87 11.66 21.53 -5.91
C ARG A 87 10.14 21.60 -5.86
N LYS A 88 9.53 22.10 -6.94
CA LYS A 88 8.06 22.17 -7.03
C LYS A 88 7.52 20.83 -7.48
N ILE A 89 6.82 20.15 -6.58
CA ILE A 89 6.18 18.86 -6.84
C ILE A 89 4.67 19.04 -6.76
N GLY A 90 3.97 18.55 -7.77
CA GLY A 90 2.52 18.56 -7.84
C GLY A 90 1.96 17.18 -8.09
N PHE A 91 0.70 16.99 -7.74
CA PHE A 91 -0.05 15.79 -8.02
C PHE A 91 -1.41 16.15 -8.63
N SER A 92 -1.81 15.45 -9.67
CA SER A 92 -3.09 15.67 -10.35
C SER A 92 -3.75 14.33 -10.64
N ILE A 93 -5.07 14.30 -10.51
CA ILE A 93 -5.91 13.15 -10.80
C ILE A 93 -6.79 13.52 -11.98
N LEU A 94 -6.76 12.74 -13.05
CA LEU A 94 -7.69 12.87 -14.17
C LEU A 94 -8.56 11.62 -14.26
N ARG A 95 -9.76 11.74 -14.83
CA ARG A 95 -10.50 10.56 -15.31
C ARG A 95 -9.68 9.89 -16.43
N ASN A 96 -9.65 8.56 -16.42
CA ASN A 96 -9.15 7.78 -17.56
C ASN A 96 -10.33 7.48 -18.50
N MET A 97 -10.25 7.97 -19.74
CA MET A 97 -11.24 7.72 -20.79
C MET A 97 -10.87 6.51 -21.68
N GLY A 98 -9.67 5.96 -21.48
CA GLY A 98 -9.16 4.76 -22.12
C GLY A 98 -9.25 3.54 -21.21
N ASP A 99 -8.42 2.54 -21.49
CA ASP A 99 -8.26 1.36 -20.63
C ASP A 99 -6.95 1.44 -19.81
N GLU A 100 -6.62 0.39 -19.06
CA GLU A 100 -5.39 0.35 -18.24
C GLU A 100 -4.10 0.28 -19.08
N ARG A 101 -4.16 -0.30 -20.29
CA ARG A 101 -3.00 -0.49 -21.17
C ARG A 101 -2.76 0.71 -22.06
N ASP A 102 -3.83 1.39 -22.44
CA ASP A 102 -3.82 2.62 -23.23
C ASP A 102 -4.63 3.72 -22.51
N PRO A 103 -4.05 4.32 -21.45
CA PRO A 103 -4.73 5.35 -20.68
C PRO A 103 -4.87 6.65 -21.47
N VAL A 104 -6.08 7.21 -21.48
CA VAL A 104 -6.42 8.45 -22.21
C VAL A 104 -6.91 9.52 -21.25
N ASP A 105 -6.35 10.71 -21.39
CA ASP A 105 -6.62 11.84 -20.51
C ASP A 105 -8.07 12.31 -20.63
N GLY A 106 -8.77 12.28 -19.50
CA GLY A 106 -10.08 12.88 -19.33
C GLY A 106 -10.04 14.18 -18.53
N PRO A 107 -11.20 14.61 -18.02
CA PRO A 107 -11.31 15.79 -17.16
C PRO A 107 -10.45 15.68 -15.88
N LEU A 108 -9.93 16.83 -15.44
CA LEU A 108 -9.28 16.97 -14.13
C LEU A 108 -10.29 16.74 -13.00
N VAL A 109 -9.93 15.89 -12.05
CA VAL A 109 -10.75 15.48 -10.91
C VAL A 109 -10.31 16.19 -9.64
N ALA A 110 -9.00 16.18 -9.36
CA ALA A 110 -8.42 16.83 -8.19
C ALA A 110 -6.93 17.16 -8.45
N GLN A 111 -6.39 18.16 -7.75
CA GLN A 111 -4.98 18.50 -7.87
C GLN A 111 -4.41 19.19 -6.63
N ILE A 112 -3.10 19.03 -6.47
CA ILE A 112 -2.20 19.91 -5.74
C ILE A 112 -1.25 20.50 -6.79
N ALA A 113 -1.32 21.82 -6.97
CA ALA A 113 -0.43 22.52 -7.89
C ALA A 113 1.04 22.35 -7.48
N PRO A 114 2.00 22.34 -8.42
CA PRO A 114 3.41 22.21 -8.09
C PRO A 114 3.90 23.25 -7.09
N GLN A 115 4.36 22.78 -5.92
CA GLN A 115 4.89 23.60 -4.84
C GLN A 115 5.99 22.84 -4.07
N ALA A 116 6.80 23.56 -3.31
CA ALA A 116 7.84 22.94 -2.48
C ALA A 116 7.22 22.25 -1.25
N HIS A 117 7.81 21.13 -0.83
CA HIS A 117 7.38 20.37 0.36
C HIS A 117 8.59 20.12 1.29
N PRO A 118 9.07 21.15 2.03
CA PRO A 118 10.28 21.04 2.86
C PRO A 118 10.21 19.96 3.94
N THR A 119 8.99 19.57 4.34
CA THR A 119 8.73 18.50 5.31
C THR A 119 9.03 17.11 4.75
N GLY A 120 9.13 16.96 3.42
CA GLY A 120 9.35 15.67 2.76
C GLY A 120 8.09 14.83 2.59
N THR A 121 6.92 15.32 2.98
CA THR A 121 5.65 14.59 2.81
C THR A 121 4.54 15.57 2.42
N PHE A 122 3.65 15.14 1.54
CA PHE A 122 2.41 15.86 1.22
C PHE A 122 1.26 14.90 0.94
N SER A 123 0.02 15.39 1.04
CA SER A 123 -1.16 14.55 0.83
C SER A 123 -2.32 15.28 0.15
N LEU A 124 -3.11 14.52 -0.62
CA LEU A 124 -4.35 14.96 -1.25
C LEU A 124 -5.50 14.08 -0.77
N GLY A 125 -6.53 14.67 -0.17
CA GLY A 125 -7.80 14.00 0.08
C GLY A 125 -8.77 14.23 -1.08
N HIS A 126 -9.45 13.19 -1.54
CA HIS A 126 -10.52 13.31 -2.52
C HIS A 126 -11.59 12.23 -2.34
N GLN A 127 -12.86 12.63 -2.43
CA GLN A 127 -14.00 11.73 -2.43
C GLN A 127 -14.36 11.35 -3.87
N PHE A 128 -14.34 10.07 -4.19
CA PHE A 128 -14.75 9.58 -5.51
C PHE A 128 -16.21 9.13 -5.44
N PRO A 129 -17.19 9.89 -5.96
CA PRO A 129 -18.60 9.56 -5.78
C PRO A 129 -19.01 8.25 -6.49
N GLU A 130 -18.30 7.86 -7.54
CA GLU A 130 -18.59 6.70 -8.36
C GLU A 130 -17.32 5.90 -8.63
N SER A 131 -17.48 4.60 -8.88
CA SER A 131 -16.40 3.74 -9.33
C SER A 131 -15.91 4.17 -10.71
N GLY A 132 -14.61 4.01 -10.98
CA GLY A 132 -14.05 4.38 -12.28
C GLY A 132 -12.55 4.23 -12.35
N ASN A 133 -12.02 4.51 -13.55
CA ASN A 133 -10.60 4.51 -13.84
C ASN A 133 -10.07 5.94 -13.88
N PHE A 134 -8.87 6.13 -13.36
CA PHE A 134 -8.22 7.42 -13.19
C PHE A 134 -6.75 7.34 -13.57
N ILE A 135 -6.14 8.51 -13.77
CA ILE A 135 -4.71 8.67 -14.03
C ILE A 135 -4.16 9.60 -12.96
N GLY A 136 -3.24 9.09 -12.15
CA GLY A 136 -2.41 9.89 -11.27
C GLY A 136 -1.22 10.45 -12.04
N ILE A 137 -1.01 11.77 -11.96
CA ILE A 137 0.13 12.45 -12.57
C ILE A 137 0.94 13.13 -11.47
N VAL A 138 2.17 12.68 -11.26
CA VAL A 138 3.15 13.39 -10.42
C VAL A 138 3.99 14.27 -11.33
N THR A 139 4.09 15.55 -11.01
CA THR A 139 4.90 16.52 -11.72
C THR A 139 6.03 16.99 -10.83
N ILE A 140 7.24 17.08 -11.38
CA ILE A 140 8.37 17.80 -10.79
C ILE A 140 8.82 18.90 -11.75
N GLU A 141 8.91 20.14 -11.27
CA GLU A 141 9.50 21.25 -12.01
C GLU A 141 10.98 21.41 -11.61
N GLY A 142 11.85 21.48 -12.61
CA GLY A 142 13.27 21.73 -12.44
C GLY A 142 13.62 23.20 -12.25
N PRO A 143 14.84 23.49 -11.75
CA PRO A 143 15.30 24.85 -11.49
C PRO A 143 15.31 25.73 -12.75
N SER A 144 15.51 25.10 -13.92
CA SER A 144 15.59 25.75 -15.23
C SER A 144 14.24 25.86 -15.94
N GLY A 145 13.15 25.47 -15.29
CA GLY A 145 11.79 25.49 -15.86
C GLY A 145 11.42 24.24 -16.68
N ASP A 146 12.28 23.23 -16.72
CA ASP A 146 11.96 21.90 -17.25
C ASP A 146 10.89 21.21 -16.39
N ARG A 147 10.06 20.36 -17.01
CA ARG A 147 8.96 19.67 -16.33
C ARG A 147 9.05 18.18 -16.61
N SER A 148 9.22 17.40 -15.55
CA SER A 148 9.18 15.93 -15.60
C SER A 148 7.87 15.43 -15.02
N THR A 149 7.24 14.47 -15.67
CA THR A 149 5.97 13.90 -15.22
C THR A 149 6.02 12.38 -15.21
N ALA A 150 5.50 11.76 -14.15
CA ALA A 150 5.19 10.34 -14.12
C ALA A 150 3.68 10.16 -14.10
N ARG A 151 3.22 9.12 -14.77
CA ARG A 151 1.80 8.81 -14.93
C ARG A 151 1.59 7.38 -14.44
N PHE A 152 0.56 7.15 -13.65
CA PHE A 152 0.16 5.81 -13.25
C PHE A 152 -1.37 5.68 -13.30
N PRO A 153 -1.91 4.66 -13.98
CA PRO A 153 -3.34 4.37 -13.93
C PRO A 153 -3.72 3.80 -12.57
N PHE A 154 -4.92 4.11 -12.10
CA PHE A 154 -5.50 3.50 -10.91
C PHE A 154 -7.02 3.41 -11.02
N SER A 155 -7.63 2.48 -10.30
CA SER A 155 -9.07 2.24 -10.26
C SER A 155 -9.64 2.60 -8.88
N VAL A 156 -10.91 2.98 -8.84
CA VAL A 156 -11.67 3.20 -7.60
C VAL A 156 -12.95 2.39 -7.62
N GLY A 157 -13.25 1.74 -6.49
CA GLY A 157 -14.43 0.91 -6.30
C GLY A 157 -14.31 -0.50 -6.87
N GLY A 158 -13.13 -0.86 -7.40
CA GLY A 158 -12.78 -2.17 -7.95
C GLY A 158 -13.58 -2.56 -9.20
N ALA A 159 -13.02 -3.47 -10.01
CA ALA A 159 -13.85 -4.28 -10.90
C ALA A 159 -14.80 -5.13 -10.03
N PRO A 160 -16.05 -5.41 -10.46
CA PRO A 160 -16.89 -6.37 -9.75
C PRO A 160 -16.08 -7.66 -9.60
N ARG A 161 -15.82 -8.08 -8.36
CA ARG A 161 -15.14 -9.35 -8.07
C ARG A 161 -16.06 -10.47 -8.55
N PHE A 162 -15.97 -10.82 -9.82
CA PHE A 162 -16.50 -12.07 -10.32
C PHE A 162 -15.80 -13.14 -9.52
N ASN A 163 -16.58 -13.92 -8.78
CA ASN A 163 -16.05 -14.92 -7.87
C ASN A 163 -15.57 -16.09 -8.75
N ILE A 164 -14.39 -15.93 -9.37
CA ILE A 164 -13.76 -16.85 -10.32
C ILE A 164 -13.86 -18.31 -9.88
N PRO A 165 -13.61 -18.68 -8.60
CA PRO A 165 -13.81 -20.07 -8.17
C PRO A 165 -15.23 -20.58 -8.39
N TYR A 166 -16.27 -19.77 -8.18
CA TYR A 166 -17.66 -20.15 -8.40
C TYR A 166 -18.02 -20.24 -9.89
N LEU A 167 -17.44 -19.37 -10.73
CA LEU A 167 -17.61 -19.45 -12.18
C LEU A 167 -16.98 -20.74 -12.74
N LEU A 168 -15.79 -21.10 -12.28
CA LEU A 168 -15.13 -22.36 -12.66
C LEU A 168 -15.92 -23.58 -12.17
N LEU A 169 -16.46 -23.53 -10.95
CA LEU A 169 -17.34 -24.58 -10.42
C LEU A 169 -18.61 -24.74 -11.25
N GLY A 170 -19.25 -23.64 -11.64
CA GLY A 170 -20.43 -23.66 -12.51
C GLY A 170 -20.14 -24.26 -13.88
N LEU A 171 -19.00 -23.88 -14.49
CA LEU A 171 -18.56 -24.44 -15.78
C LEU A 171 -18.27 -25.94 -15.68
N ALA A 172 -17.59 -26.38 -14.61
CA ALA A 172 -17.30 -27.79 -14.38
C ALA A 172 -18.58 -28.63 -14.18
N ALA A 173 -19.55 -28.10 -13.42
CA ALA A 173 -20.84 -28.74 -13.22
C ALA A 173 -21.64 -28.86 -14.53
N ALA A 174 -21.63 -27.81 -15.36
CA ALA A 174 -22.28 -27.81 -16.67
C ALA A 174 -21.65 -28.86 -17.60
N LEU A 175 -20.31 -28.94 -17.65
CA LEU A 175 -19.60 -29.96 -18.43
C LEU A 175 -19.93 -31.38 -17.96
N ALA A 176 -19.95 -31.61 -16.64
CA ALA A 176 -20.32 -32.92 -16.07
C ALA A 176 -21.76 -33.32 -16.45
N LEU A 177 -22.69 -32.36 -16.42
CA LEU A 177 -24.08 -32.58 -16.85
C LEU A 177 -24.17 -32.96 -18.33
N VAL A 178 -23.45 -32.25 -19.20
CA VAL A 178 -23.43 -32.54 -20.65
C VAL A 178 -22.88 -33.93 -20.91
N VAL A 179 -21.75 -34.30 -20.30
CA VAL A 179 -21.16 -35.63 -20.43
C VAL A 179 -22.12 -36.71 -19.94
N PHE A 180 -22.77 -36.50 -18.78
CA PHE A 180 -23.74 -37.43 -18.23
C PHE A 180 -24.95 -37.64 -19.15
N VAL A 181 -25.48 -36.56 -19.75
CA VAL A 181 -26.58 -36.63 -20.72
C VAL A 181 -26.16 -37.35 -22.01
N MET A 182 -24.94 -37.11 -22.51
CA MET A 182 -24.40 -37.81 -23.67
C MET A 182 -24.25 -39.31 -23.42
N GLN A 183 -23.68 -39.71 -22.28
CA GLN A 183 -23.56 -41.12 -21.88
C GLN A 183 -24.92 -41.82 -21.76
N ARG A 184 -25.93 -41.12 -21.22
CA ARG A 184 -27.31 -41.62 -21.13
C ARG A 184 -27.97 -41.81 -22.50
N ARG A 185 -27.61 -40.99 -23.50
CA ARG A 185 -28.13 -41.11 -24.87
C ARG A 185 -27.49 -42.27 -25.63
N GLU A 186 -26.19 -42.51 -25.46
CA GLU A 186 -25.51 -43.64 -26.09
C GLU A 186 -26.00 -44.98 -25.56
N LYS A 187 -26.25 -45.11 -24.25
CA LYS A 187 -26.74 -46.36 -23.65
C LYS A 187 -28.18 -46.73 -24.05
N LYS A 188 -28.93 -45.81 -24.66
CA LYS A 188 -30.34 -46.01 -25.07
C LYS A 188 -30.49 -46.30 -26.57
N ARG A 189 -29.39 -46.21 -27.33
CA ARG A 189 -29.28 -46.64 -28.73
C ARG A 189 -28.75 -48.07 -28.79
#